data_AF-A0A9W6XB81-F1
#
_entry.id   AF-A0A9W6XB81-F1
#
_cell.length_a   1.000
_cell.length_b   1.000
_cell.length_c   1.000
_cell.angle_alpha   90.00
_cell.angle_beta   90.00
_cell.angle_gamma   90.00
#
_symmetry.space_group_name_H-M   'P 1'
#
loop_
_entity.id
_entity.type
_entity.pdbx_description
1 polymer ?
#
loop_
_entity_poly.entity_id
_entity_poly.type
_entity_poly.pdbx_seq_one_letter_code
_entity_poly.pdbx_strand_id
1 'polypeptide(L)'
;MDVVSGNVECIRRSEKGYEAMDILSFENHALYIKNIDMLQAKYQCPKCEMVFVSAERVRNLKKNQCELVNIESFPAEPTIYKLAQNAKRSLITKYSIKNADQYIDHFIVYDFEAILKPTATQHGENTVFTNEHIPVSVSVADSLTEEVRCFVNDDPKMLLTDMFKYIGDVSVKIQQYSVNKYKSTENHQRSRSDRYGNCRSQTW
;
A
#
# COMPACT_ATOMS: atom_id res chain seq x y z
N MET A 1 -7.94 -2.07 -29.01
CA MET A 1 -9.40 -2.25 -28.89
C MET A 1 -9.90 -1.02 -28.17
N ASP A 2 -10.66 -0.18 -28.85
CA ASP A 2 -11.30 0.94 -28.15
C ASP A 2 -12.38 0.35 -27.24
N VAL A 3 -12.24 0.55 -25.93
CA VAL A 3 -13.13 -0.04 -24.90
C VAL A 3 -14.56 0.52 -25.04
N VAL A 4 -14.71 1.71 -25.61
CA VAL A 4 -16.00 2.40 -25.75
C VAL A 4 -16.72 1.98 -27.02
N SER A 5 -16.02 1.86 -28.15
CA SER A 5 -16.63 1.49 -29.45
C SER A 5 -16.54 0.01 -29.80
N GLY A 6 -15.72 -0.79 -29.10
CA GLY A 6 -15.48 -2.20 -29.39
C GLY A 6 -14.74 -2.45 -30.72
N ASN A 7 -14.37 -1.40 -31.44
CA ASN A 7 -13.73 -1.51 -32.74
C ASN A 7 -12.23 -1.86 -32.60
N VAL A 8 -11.77 -2.76 -33.48
CA VAL A 8 -10.37 -3.13 -33.63
C VAL A 8 -9.91 -2.67 -35.00
N GLU A 9 -9.14 -1.59 -35.05
CA GLU A 9 -8.56 -1.08 -36.29
C GLU A 9 -7.17 -1.68 -36.50
N CYS A 10 -6.97 -2.40 -37.60
CA CYS A 10 -5.66 -2.90 -38.00
C CYS A 10 -5.00 -1.87 -38.92
N ILE A 11 -4.04 -1.11 -38.37
CA ILE A 11 -3.35 -0.04 -39.12
C ILE A 11 -2.49 -0.62 -40.25
N ARG A 12 -1.83 -1.76 -40.00
CA ARG A 12 -1.00 -2.46 -40.99
C ARG A 12 -0.70 -3.88 -40.54
N ARG A 13 -0.78 -4.85 -41.46
CA ARG A 13 -0.32 -6.23 -41.23
C ARG A 13 0.91 -6.51 -42.08
N SER A 14 1.96 -7.05 -41.48
CA SER A 14 3.13 -7.55 -42.22
C SER A 14 2.77 -8.86 -42.93
N GLU A 15 3.19 -9.03 -44.18
CA GLU A 15 3.04 -10.28 -44.93
C GLU A 15 4.04 -11.35 -44.49
N LYS A 16 5.13 -10.95 -43.82
CA LYS A 16 6.14 -11.86 -43.27
C LYS A 16 5.72 -12.30 -41.86
N GLY A 17 5.71 -13.62 -41.63
CA GLY A 17 5.31 -14.27 -40.38
C GLY A 17 6.35 -14.13 -39.27
N TYR A 18 6.45 -12.94 -38.68
CA TYR A 18 7.23 -12.71 -37.48
C TYR A 18 6.42 -13.08 -36.22
N GLU A 19 7.13 -13.38 -35.14
CA GLU A 19 6.53 -13.54 -33.82
C GLU A 19 5.92 -12.19 -33.38
N ALA A 20 4.62 -12.19 -33.08
CA ALA A 20 3.90 -11.00 -32.67
C ALA A 20 4.10 -10.76 -31.16
N MET A 21 4.23 -9.49 -30.78
CA MET A 21 4.33 -9.08 -29.38
C MET A 21 3.05 -8.33 -28.99
N ASP A 22 2.44 -8.74 -27.88
CA ASP A 22 1.23 -8.08 -27.36
C ASP A 22 1.62 -6.91 -26.45
N ILE A 23 1.15 -5.71 -26.79
CA ILE A 23 1.41 -4.48 -26.03
C ILE A 23 0.07 -3.80 -25.72
N LEU A 24 -0.12 -3.45 -24.45
CA LEU A 24 -1.23 -2.62 -23.98
C LEU A 24 -0.77 -1.16 -23.89
N SER A 25 -1.46 -0.28 -24.60
CA SER A 25 -1.28 1.17 -24.48
C SER A 25 -2.35 1.74 -23.55
N PHE A 26 -1.95 2.33 -22.43
CA PHE A 26 -2.85 2.99 -21.47
C PHE A 26 -2.20 4.26 -20.94
N GLU A 27 -2.88 5.41 -21.03
CA GLU A 27 -2.41 6.72 -20.53
C GLU A 27 -0.95 7.06 -20.91
N ASN A 28 -0.61 6.94 -22.19
CA ASN A 28 0.75 7.15 -22.72
C ASN A 28 1.83 6.18 -22.19
N HIS A 29 1.46 5.11 -21.51
CA HIS A 29 2.35 4.02 -21.11
C HIS A 29 2.13 2.78 -21.97
N ALA A 30 3.22 2.16 -22.41
CA ALA A 30 3.23 0.88 -23.11
C ALA A 30 3.60 -0.25 -22.14
N LEU A 31 2.67 -1.19 -21.94
CA LEU A 31 2.81 -2.33 -21.05
C LEU A 31 2.91 -3.62 -21.87
N TYR A 32 3.97 -4.40 -21.65
CA TYR A 32 4.13 -5.69 -22.32
C TYR A 32 3.20 -6.74 -21.70
N ILE A 33 2.42 -7.43 -22.54
CA ILE A 33 1.52 -8.50 -22.12
C ILE A 33 2.13 -9.85 -22.52
N LYS A 34 2.37 -10.71 -21.54
CA LYS A 34 2.86 -12.07 -21.79
C LYS A 34 1.75 -13.06 -22.16
N ASN A 35 0.52 -12.77 -21.76
CA ASN A 35 -0.63 -13.64 -21.96
C ASN A 35 -1.89 -12.77 -22.14
N ILE A 36 -2.35 -12.66 -23.39
CA ILE A 36 -3.50 -11.84 -23.76
C ILE A 36 -4.84 -12.37 -23.20
N ASP A 37 -4.95 -13.68 -23.00
CA ASP A 37 -6.16 -14.32 -22.47
C ASP A 37 -6.44 -13.86 -21.03
N MET A 38 -5.39 -13.48 -20.29
CA MET A 38 -5.55 -12.90 -18.95
C MET A 38 -6.31 -11.58 -18.93
N LEU A 39 -6.31 -10.84 -20.05
CA LEU A 39 -6.99 -9.55 -20.18
C LEU A 39 -8.35 -9.68 -20.88
N GLN A 40 -8.47 -10.52 -21.90
CA GLN A 40 -9.67 -10.60 -22.74
C GLN A 40 -10.81 -11.46 -22.16
N ALA A 41 -10.53 -12.34 -21.18
CA ALA A 41 -11.52 -13.23 -20.56
C ALA A 41 -11.97 -12.78 -19.15
N LYS A 42 -11.94 -11.47 -18.88
CA LYS A 42 -12.40 -10.91 -17.60
C LYS A 42 -13.75 -10.23 -17.77
N TYR A 43 -14.71 -10.64 -16.94
CA TYR A 43 -16.07 -10.14 -16.97
C TYR A 43 -16.36 -9.41 -15.66
N GLN A 44 -16.59 -8.11 -15.72
CA GLN A 44 -16.90 -7.31 -14.54
C GLN A 44 -18.42 -7.24 -14.32
N CYS A 45 -18.87 -7.40 -13.08
CA CYS A 45 -20.24 -7.12 -12.72
C CYS A 45 -20.44 -5.59 -12.59
N PRO A 46 -21.40 -4.97 -13.29
CA PRO A 46 -21.62 -3.52 -13.20
C PRO A 46 -22.22 -3.07 -11.86
N LYS A 47 -22.74 -3.99 -11.03
CA LYS A 47 -23.40 -3.67 -9.76
C LYS A 47 -22.49 -3.77 -8.53
N CYS A 48 -21.60 -4.76 -8.48
CA CYS A 48 -20.67 -4.97 -7.36
C CYS A 48 -19.20 -4.86 -7.74
N GLU A 49 -18.92 -4.51 -9.01
CA GLU A 49 -17.57 -4.32 -9.58
C GLU A 49 -16.63 -5.54 -9.51
N MET A 50 -17.08 -6.68 -8.98
CA MET A 50 -16.31 -7.91 -8.94
C MET A 50 -15.96 -8.40 -10.35
N VAL A 51 -14.71 -8.86 -10.51
CA VAL A 51 -14.17 -9.38 -11.78
C VAL A 51 -14.17 -10.90 -11.78
N PHE A 52 -14.75 -11.50 -12.82
CA PHE A 52 -14.91 -12.94 -12.99
C PHE A 52 -14.13 -13.44 -14.20
N VAL A 53 -13.70 -14.69 -14.13
CA VAL A 53 -12.99 -15.38 -15.22
C VAL A 53 -13.92 -16.00 -16.27
N SER A 54 -15.24 -15.99 -16.04
CA SER A 54 -16.20 -16.55 -16.98
C SER A 54 -17.55 -15.82 -16.95
N ALA A 55 -18.18 -15.72 -18.11
CA ALA A 55 -19.50 -15.11 -18.27
C ALA A 55 -20.60 -15.88 -17.51
N GLU A 56 -20.45 -17.21 -17.38
CA GLU A 56 -21.40 -18.03 -16.64
C GLU A 56 -21.45 -17.67 -15.15
N ARG A 57 -20.28 -17.41 -14.53
CA ARG A 57 -20.21 -16.99 -13.12
C ARG A 57 -20.88 -15.64 -12.90
N VAL A 58 -20.72 -14.70 -13.84
CA VAL A 58 -21.45 -13.42 -13.80
C VAL A 58 -22.95 -13.62 -13.93
N ARG A 59 -23.41 -14.50 -14.84
CA ARG A 59 -24.84 -14.81 -14.98
C ARG A 59 -25.41 -15.46 -13.72
N ASN A 60 -24.68 -16.38 -13.10
CA ASN A 60 -25.10 -17.04 -11.86
C ASN A 60 -25.14 -16.06 -10.68
N LEU A 61 -24.16 -15.17 -10.57
CA LEU A 61 -24.17 -14.07 -9.58
C LEU A 61 -25.40 -13.17 -9.76
N LYS A 62 -25.70 -12.76 -11.01
CA LYS A 62 -26.88 -11.94 -11.32
C LYS A 62 -28.19 -12.63 -10.94
N LYS A 63 -28.25 -13.96 -10.98
CA LYS A 63 -29.42 -14.75 -10.57
C LYS A 63 -29.56 -14.89 -9.04
N ASN A 64 -28.44 -15.00 -8.33
CA ASN A 64 -28.41 -15.41 -6.91
C ASN A 64 -28.31 -14.25 -5.91
N GLN A 65 -28.73 -13.04 -6.30
CA GLN A 65 -28.59 -11.77 -5.56
C GLN A 65 -27.16 -11.22 -5.56
N CYS A 66 -26.97 -10.15 -6.34
CA CYS A 66 -25.78 -9.33 -6.33
C CYS A 66 -26.08 -8.10 -5.45
N GLU A 67 -25.80 -8.20 -4.16
CA GLU A 67 -25.98 -7.12 -3.18
C GLU A 67 -24.64 -6.75 -2.56
N LEU A 68 -24.31 -5.45 -2.57
CA LEU A 68 -23.20 -4.90 -1.80
C LEU A 68 -23.66 -4.79 -0.35
N VAL A 69 -23.55 -5.88 0.40
CA VAL A 69 -23.85 -5.86 1.83
C VAL A 69 -22.59 -5.46 2.58
N ASN A 70 -22.66 -4.38 3.35
CA ASN A 70 -21.62 -4.06 4.32
C ASN A 70 -21.62 -5.15 5.39
N ILE A 71 -20.59 -6.01 5.38
CA ILE A 71 -20.39 -7.00 6.43
C ILE A 71 -19.62 -6.31 7.55
N GLU A 72 -20.34 -5.81 8.54
CA GLU A 72 -19.76 -5.38 9.81
C GLU A 72 -19.49 -6.63 10.65
N SER A 73 -18.23 -7.07 10.72
CA SER A 73 -17.83 -8.19 11.57
C SER A 73 -17.27 -7.67 12.90
N PHE A 74 -17.98 -7.93 13.98
CA PHE A 74 -17.48 -7.71 15.34
C PHE A 74 -17.01 -9.05 15.93
N PRO A 75 -15.88 -9.10 16.65
CA PRO A 75 -15.48 -10.31 17.35
C PRO A 75 -16.52 -10.66 18.42
N ALA A 76 -17.10 -11.85 18.32
CA ALA A 76 -18.14 -12.32 19.25
C ALA A 76 -17.63 -12.55 20.68
N GLU A 77 -16.32 -12.77 20.84
CA GLU A 77 -15.68 -12.92 22.13
C GLU A 77 -14.51 -11.94 22.27
N PRO A 78 -14.27 -11.40 23.49
CA PRO A 78 -13.16 -10.52 23.77
C PRO A 78 -11.85 -11.25 23.49
N THR A 79 -11.24 -10.91 22.37
CA THR A 79 -9.98 -11.50 21.94
C THR A 79 -8.85 -10.62 22.45
N ILE A 80 -7.91 -11.21 23.19
CA ILE A 80 -6.66 -10.53 23.56
C ILE A 80 -5.95 -10.15 22.26
N TYR A 81 -5.59 -8.88 22.12
CA TYR A 81 -4.84 -8.40 20.96
C TYR A 81 -3.57 -9.25 20.77
N LYS A 82 -3.54 -10.00 19.66
CA LYS A 82 -2.34 -10.70 19.19
C LYS A 82 -1.80 -9.90 18.03
N LEU A 83 -0.57 -9.42 18.14
CA LEU A 83 0.12 -8.80 17.00
C LEU A 83 0.07 -9.76 15.82
N ALA A 84 -0.48 -9.30 14.69
CA ALA A 84 -0.40 -10.02 13.44
C ALA A 84 1.08 -10.32 13.12
N GLN A 85 1.36 -11.51 12.58
CA GLN A 85 2.73 -11.85 12.16
C GLN A 85 3.17 -10.85 11.08
N ASN A 86 4.09 -9.96 11.44
CA ASN A 86 4.77 -9.11 10.46
C ASN A 86 5.80 -9.93 9.68
N ALA A 87 6.13 -9.51 8.46
CA ALA A 87 7.07 -10.22 7.59
C ALA A 87 8.44 -10.47 8.26
N LYS A 88 8.89 -9.57 9.14
CA LYS A 88 10.10 -9.78 9.95
C LYS A 88 10.00 -11.00 10.85
N ARG A 89 8.92 -11.11 11.63
CA ARG A 89 8.73 -12.23 12.59
C ARG A 89 8.53 -13.55 11.87
N SER A 90 7.88 -13.55 10.69
CA SER A 90 7.80 -14.77 9.86
C SER A 90 9.17 -15.20 9.33
N LEU A 91 10.02 -14.27 8.89
CA LEU A 91 11.39 -14.55 8.46
C LEU A 91 12.28 -15.05 9.61
N ILE A 92 12.23 -14.40 10.78
CA ILE A 92 12.98 -14.83 11.97
C ILE A 92 12.61 -16.27 12.35
N THR A 93 11.31 -16.57 12.35
CA THR A 93 10.79 -17.92 12.64
C THR A 93 11.25 -18.92 11.57
N LYS A 94 11.08 -18.59 10.29
CA LYS A 94 11.43 -19.47 9.16
C LYS A 94 12.91 -19.86 9.15
N TYR A 95 13.81 -18.92 9.44
CA TYR A 95 15.25 -19.14 9.40
C TYR A 95 15.86 -19.45 10.77
N SER A 96 15.04 -19.60 11.83
CA SER A 96 15.49 -19.89 13.19
C SER A 96 16.63 -18.97 13.65
N ILE A 97 16.48 -17.68 13.38
CA ILE A 97 17.48 -16.67 13.75
C ILE A 97 17.36 -16.42 15.25
N LYS A 98 18.40 -16.78 16.01
CA LYS A 98 18.48 -16.51 17.45
C LYS A 98 19.05 -15.12 17.68
N ASN A 99 18.57 -14.44 18.73
CA ASN A 99 19.04 -13.11 19.16
C ASN A 99 18.85 -11.98 18.14
N ALA A 100 17.83 -12.06 17.29
CA ALA A 100 17.46 -10.95 16.40
C ALA A 100 16.48 -10.01 17.10
N ASP A 101 16.86 -8.74 17.22
CA ASP A 101 15.96 -7.71 17.73
C ASP A 101 14.97 -7.27 16.63
N GLN A 102 13.72 -7.69 16.79
CA GLN A 102 12.64 -7.48 15.84
C GLN A 102 11.92 -6.13 16.00
N TYR A 103 12.21 -5.38 17.06
CA TYR A 103 11.51 -4.15 17.38
C TYR A 103 12.12 -2.95 16.65
N ILE A 104 11.27 -1.95 16.40
CA ILE A 104 11.67 -0.65 15.88
C ILE A 104 12.04 0.19 17.10
N ASP A 105 13.26 0.72 17.13
CA ASP A 105 13.76 1.45 18.30
C ASP A 105 13.28 2.90 18.35
N HIS A 106 13.09 3.49 17.18
CA HIS A 106 12.81 4.91 17.05
C HIS A 106 11.43 5.16 16.46
N PHE A 107 10.72 6.11 17.04
CA PHE A 107 9.40 6.55 16.61
C PHE A 107 9.31 8.08 16.65
N ILE A 108 8.37 8.62 15.88
CA ILE A 108 8.04 10.04 15.87
C ILE A 108 6.57 10.13 16.27
N VAL A 109 6.27 10.99 17.23
CA VAL A 109 4.91 11.33 17.66
C VAL A 109 4.65 12.80 17.40
N TYR A 110 3.38 13.14 17.17
CA TYR A 110 2.97 14.51 16.96
C TYR A 110 1.58 14.76 17.54
N ASP A 111 1.31 16.01 17.89
CA ASP A 111 0.01 16.46 18.37
C ASP A 111 -0.32 17.84 17.79
N PHE A 112 -1.58 18.00 17.38
CA PHE A 112 -2.08 19.22 16.73
C PHE A 112 -3.03 19.97 17.64
N GLU A 113 -2.85 21.28 17.70
CA GLU A 113 -3.85 22.18 18.25
C GLU A 113 -4.60 22.85 17.10
N ALA A 114 -5.92 22.92 17.23
CA ALA A 114 -6.80 23.50 16.21
C ALA A 114 -7.81 24.45 16.84
N ILE A 115 -8.13 25.51 16.12
CA ILE A 115 -9.23 26.41 16.45
C ILE A 115 -10.48 26.02 15.68
N LEU A 116 -11.64 26.24 16.28
CA LEU A 116 -12.93 26.05 15.63
C LEU A 116 -13.34 27.35 14.93
N LYS A 117 -13.39 27.32 13.60
CA LYS A 117 -13.93 28.42 12.81
C LYS A 117 -15.38 28.10 12.44
N PRO A 118 -16.34 28.97 12.76
CA PRO A 118 -17.72 28.79 12.34
C PRO A 118 -17.82 28.69 10.82
N THR A 119 -18.47 27.64 10.36
CA THR A 119 -18.71 27.34 8.95
C THR A 119 -20.19 26.96 8.84
N ALA A 120 -20.89 27.37 7.79
CA ALA A 120 -22.32 27.03 7.60
C ALA A 120 -22.51 26.25 6.30
N THR A 121 -21.59 25.33 6.03
CA THR A 121 -21.57 24.57 4.78
C THR A 121 -22.61 23.46 4.85
N GLN A 122 -23.58 23.49 3.94
CA GLN A 122 -24.55 22.41 3.80
C GLN A 122 -23.91 21.21 3.12
N HIS A 123 -24.18 20.02 3.66
CA HIS A 123 -23.81 18.75 3.07
C HIS A 123 -25.07 17.90 2.90
N GLY A 124 -25.56 17.86 1.66
CA GLY A 124 -26.87 17.27 1.35
C GLY A 124 -28.05 18.11 1.85
N GLU A 125 -29.23 17.50 1.92
CA GLU A 125 -30.48 18.21 2.22
C GLU A 125 -30.68 18.47 3.73
N ASN A 126 -30.11 17.63 4.60
CA ASN A 126 -30.43 17.61 6.04
C ASN A 126 -29.24 17.85 6.97
N THR A 127 -28.02 18.01 6.47
CA THR A 127 -26.82 18.14 7.33
C THR A 127 -26.11 19.47 7.07
N VAL A 128 -25.83 20.20 8.15
CA VAL A 128 -25.09 21.46 8.12
C VAL A 128 -23.86 21.30 9.00
N PHE A 129 -22.68 21.47 8.40
CA PHE A 129 -21.45 21.61 9.19
C PHE A 129 -21.46 22.99 9.83
N THR A 130 -21.29 23.06 11.15
CA THR A 130 -21.35 24.29 11.95
C THR A 130 -19.99 24.90 12.26
N ASN A 131 -18.95 24.07 12.34
CA ASN A 131 -17.58 24.51 12.62
C ASN A 131 -16.59 23.67 11.83
N GLU A 132 -15.50 24.29 11.42
CA GLU A 132 -14.34 23.68 10.79
C GLU A 132 -13.13 23.78 11.73
N HIS A 133 -12.36 22.70 11.84
CA HIS A 133 -11.12 22.69 12.60
C HIS A 133 -9.99 23.24 11.74
N ILE A 134 -9.37 24.34 12.16
CA ILE A 134 -8.20 24.93 11.51
C ILE A 134 -6.99 24.68 12.41
N PRO A 135 -6.00 23.88 11.97
CA PRO A 135 -4.79 23.64 12.75
C PRO A 135 -3.97 24.93 12.85
N VAL A 136 -3.50 25.25 14.05
CA VAL A 136 -2.72 26.46 14.34
C VAL A 136 -1.30 26.14 14.79
N SER A 137 -1.11 24.99 15.41
CA SER A 137 0.21 24.53 15.82
C SER A 137 0.31 23.01 15.82
N VAL A 138 1.52 22.52 15.66
CA VAL A 138 1.85 21.11 15.79
C VAL A 138 3.14 20.94 16.59
N SER A 139 3.06 20.09 17.60
CA SER A 139 4.23 19.65 18.37
C SER A 139 4.67 18.29 17.86
N VAL A 140 5.95 18.13 17.55
CA VAL A 140 6.56 16.88 17.08
C VAL A 140 7.68 16.51 18.04
N ALA A 141 7.70 15.24 18.47
CA ALA A 141 8.77 14.68 19.28
C ALA A 141 9.23 13.36 18.66
N ASP A 142 10.52 13.08 18.77
CA ASP A 142 11.09 11.81 18.29
C ASP A 142 12.02 11.19 19.33
N SER A 143 12.07 9.86 19.36
CA SER A 143 12.90 9.12 20.30
C SER A 143 14.35 8.93 19.86
N LEU A 144 14.78 9.57 18.76
CA LEU A 144 16.18 9.53 18.32
C LEU A 144 16.97 10.72 18.86
N THR A 145 16.41 11.92 18.74
CA THR A 145 17.01 13.16 19.25
C THR A 145 16.52 13.51 20.65
N GLU A 146 15.36 12.96 21.05
CA GLU A 146 14.63 13.34 22.27
C GLU A 146 14.27 14.83 22.33
N GLU A 147 14.38 15.55 21.19
CA GLU A 147 13.97 16.94 21.07
C GLU A 147 12.48 17.04 20.77
N VAL A 148 11.83 18.04 21.37
CA VAL A 148 10.47 18.45 21.04
C VAL A 148 10.53 19.72 20.22
N ARG A 149 9.86 19.74 19.08
CA ARG A 149 9.71 20.92 18.24
C ARG A 149 8.26 21.30 18.10
N CYS A 150 7.93 22.54 18.42
CA CYS A 150 6.61 23.11 18.20
C CYS A 150 6.67 24.08 17.03
N PHE A 151 5.82 23.86 16.03
CA PHE A 151 5.62 24.74 14.90
C PHE A 151 4.29 25.47 15.11
N VAL A 152 4.30 26.79 14.90
CA VAL A 152 3.12 27.65 15.01
C VAL A 152 3.03 28.45 13.73
N ASN A 153 1.91 28.34 13.01
CA ASN A 153 1.71 29.06 11.76
C ASN A 153 0.22 29.22 11.47
N ASP A 154 -0.18 30.44 11.11
CA ASP A 154 -1.57 30.77 10.77
C ASP A 154 -2.01 30.17 9.42
N ASP A 155 -1.07 29.86 8.51
CA ASP A 155 -1.36 29.12 7.28
C ASP A 155 -1.17 27.61 7.49
N PRO A 156 -2.26 26.82 7.46
CA PRO A 156 -2.21 25.36 7.62
C PRO A 156 -1.26 24.67 6.63
N LYS A 157 -1.12 25.20 5.41
CA LYS A 157 -0.23 24.58 4.40
C LYS A 157 1.23 24.74 4.76
N MET A 158 1.61 25.92 5.23
CA MET A 158 2.97 26.19 5.69
C MET A 158 3.27 25.40 6.97
N LEU A 159 2.31 25.33 7.91
CA LEU A 159 2.43 24.51 9.11
C LEU A 159 2.77 23.04 8.79
N LEU A 160 2.00 22.44 7.87
CA LEU A 160 2.21 21.06 7.44
C LEU A 160 3.55 20.90 6.69
N THR A 161 3.92 21.89 5.88
CA THR A 161 5.19 21.87 5.14
C THR A 161 6.38 21.84 6.10
N ASP A 162 6.37 22.68 7.14
CA ASP A 162 7.43 22.74 8.15
C ASP A 162 7.51 21.44 8.96
N MET A 163 6.35 20.91 9.37
CA MET A 163 6.24 19.61 10.05
C MET A 163 6.83 18.48 9.20
N PHE A 164 6.39 18.35 7.95
CA PHE A 164 6.84 17.25 7.08
C PHE A 164 8.32 17.38 6.72
N LYS A 165 8.84 18.60 6.59
CA LYS A 165 10.27 18.82 6.39
C LYS A 165 11.08 18.29 7.57
N TYR A 166 10.69 18.64 8.80
CA TYR A 166 11.33 18.13 10.00
C TYR A 166 11.25 16.60 10.11
N ILE A 167 10.06 16.02 9.91
CA ILE A 167 9.84 14.57 9.94
C ILE A 167 10.70 13.87 8.87
N GLY A 168 10.80 14.44 7.67
CA GLY A 168 11.64 13.91 6.60
C GLY A 168 13.11 13.84 7.00
N ASP A 169 13.64 14.92 7.57
CA ASP A 169 15.04 14.99 8.00
C ASP A 169 15.36 13.98 9.12
N VAL A 170 14.46 13.84 10.09
CA VAL A 170 14.61 12.85 11.19
C VAL A 170 14.42 11.42 10.69
N SER A 171 13.45 11.20 9.79
CA SER A 171 13.16 9.87 9.21
C SER A 171 14.37 9.28 8.49
N VAL A 172 15.12 10.10 7.73
CA VAL A 172 16.36 9.67 7.07
C VAL A 172 17.38 9.17 8.10
N LYS A 173 17.53 9.87 9.24
CA LYS A 173 18.44 9.44 10.31
C LYS A 173 17.96 8.12 10.95
N ILE A 174 16.68 8.03 11.30
CA ILE A 174 16.08 6.80 11.86
C ILE A 174 16.25 5.61 10.90
N GLN A 175 16.10 5.84 9.59
CA GLN A 175 16.30 4.82 8.57
C GLN A 175 17.76 4.33 8.56
N GLN A 176 18.74 5.24 8.63
CA GLN A 176 20.15 4.86 8.69
C GLN A 176 20.47 4.01 9.92
N TYR A 177 19.95 4.37 11.09
CA TYR A 177 20.07 3.57 12.31
C TYR A 177 19.44 2.20 12.15
N SER A 178 18.22 2.15 11.60
CA SER A 178 17.50 0.89 11.36
C SER A 178 18.27 -0.03 10.42
N VAL A 179 18.78 0.49 9.29
CA VAL A 179 19.59 -0.30 8.35
C VAL A 179 20.85 -0.83 9.04
N ASN A 180 21.55 0.00 9.81
CA ASN A 180 22.76 -0.42 10.53
C ASN A 180 22.50 -1.52 11.57
N LYS A 181 21.38 -1.43 12.30
CA LYS A 181 20.92 -2.49 13.21
C LYS A 181 20.75 -3.83 12.49
N TYR A 182 20.11 -3.81 11.32
CA TYR A 182 19.79 -5.03 10.58
C TYR A 182 20.91 -5.56 9.66
N LYS A 183 21.96 -4.79 9.37
CA LYS A 183 23.15 -5.28 8.64
C LYS A 183 23.79 -6.50 9.30
N SER A 184 23.81 -6.54 10.64
CA SER A 184 24.34 -7.68 11.40
C SER A 184 23.57 -8.98 11.10
N THR A 185 22.24 -8.89 11.03
CA THR A 185 21.35 -10.02 10.69
C THR A 185 21.43 -10.44 9.23
N GLU A 186 21.62 -9.51 8.28
CA GLU A 186 21.77 -9.83 6.85
C GLU A 186 23.07 -10.61 6.56
N ASN A 187 24.19 -10.23 7.18
CA ASN A 187 25.46 -10.96 7.02
C ASN A 187 25.35 -12.41 7.49
N HIS A 188 24.55 -12.67 8.53
CA HIS A 188 24.28 -14.03 9.01
C HIS A 188 23.44 -14.85 8.02
N GLN A 189 22.51 -14.21 7.28
CA GLN A 189 21.75 -14.88 6.22
C GLN A 189 22.62 -15.20 5.00
N ARG A 190 23.45 -14.25 4.52
CA ARG A 190 24.36 -14.49 3.37
C ARG A 190 25.30 -15.67 3.61
N SER A 191 25.95 -15.71 4.78
CA SER A 191 26.85 -16.82 5.13
C SER A 191 26.17 -18.20 5.24
N ARG A 192 24.84 -18.26 5.41
CA ARG A 192 24.08 -19.53 5.37
C ARG A 192 23.64 -19.87 3.95
N SER A 193 23.19 -18.91 3.15
CA SER A 193 22.87 -19.12 1.73
C SER A 193 24.07 -19.62 0.93
N ASP A 194 25.27 -19.07 1.18
CA ASP A 194 26.50 -19.51 0.52
C ASP A 194 26.89 -20.95 0.93
N ARG A 195 26.61 -21.34 2.18
CA ARG A 195 26.80 -22.73 2.65
C ARG A 195 25.83 -23.72 2.00
N TYR A 196 24.58 -23.32 1.73
CA TYR A 196 23.62 -24.19 1.04
C TYR A 196 23.80 -24.20 -0.49
N GLY A 197 24.37 -23.14 -1.09
CA GLY A 197 24.74 -23.10 -2.50
C GLY A 197 25.88 -24.08 -2.84
N ASN A 198 26.84 -24.25 -1.92
CA ASN A 198 28.00 -25.13 -2.12
C ASN A 198 27.71 -26.62 -1.88
N CYS A 199 26.52 -26.98 -1.37
CA CYS A 199 26.14 -28.37 -1.12
C CYS A 199 25.44 -29.03 -2.33
N ARG A 200 25.05 -28.26 -3.36
CA ARG A 200 24.41 -28.79 -4.58
C ARG A 200 25.39 -29.23 -5.67
N SER A 201 26.70 -29.01 -5.49
CA SER A 201 27.75 -29.38 -6.46
C SER A 201 28.51 -30.67 -6.10
N GLN A 202 28.11 -31.41 -5.05
CA GLN A 202 28.80 -32.62 -4.59
C GLN A 202 27.93 -33.88 -4.54
N THR A 203 26.90 -33.98 -5.38
CA THR A 203 26.21 -35.25 -5.62
C THR A 203 26.16 -35.52 -7.11
N TRP A 204 27.17 -36.26 -7.58
CA TRP A 204 27.08 -37.13 -8.75
C TRP A 204 26.38 -38.42 -8.35
#